data_AF-A0AA39WVP6-F1
#
_entry.id   AF-A0AA39WVP6-F1
#
_cell.length_a   1.000
_cell.length_b   1.000
_cell.length_c   1.000
_cell.angle_alpha   90.00
_cell.angle_beta   90.00
_cell.angle_gamma   90.00
#
_symmetry.space_group_name_H-M   'P 1'
#
loop_
_entity.id
_entity.type
_entity.pdbx_description
1 polymer ?
#
loop_
_entity_poly.entity_id
_entity_poly.type
_entity_poly.pdbx_seq_one_letter_code
_entity_poly.pdbx_strand_id
1 'polypeptide(L)'
;MKAPIELYRKAFPEIKHGRSQIRGDIGPSRRHPKGWQGVVRATDEEGVVIIHTFGHAPEEYSIRRPGFGSQVVEALIPLAVSTQGDELRVTGASAFDNQIVLVKKVSLQSRGVKIPMSLNLEA
;
A
#
# COMPACT_ATOMS: atom_id res chain seq x y z
N MET A 1 -14.21 6.84 19.36
CA MET A 1 -13.12 6.70 18.36
C MET A 1 -12.17 5.59 18.83
N LYS A 2 -12.11 4.44 18.14
CA LYS A 2 -11.13 3.35 18.41
C LYS A 2 -10.36 2.91 17.15
N ALA A 3 -10.87 3.21 15.96
CA ALA A 3 -10.30 2.78 14.68
C ALA A 3 -8.80 3.07 14.50
N PRO A 4 -8.24 4.25 14.87
CA PRO A 4 -6.80 4.48 14.74
C PRO A 4 -5.95 3.56 15.64
N ILE A 5 -6.41 3.28 16.86
CA ILE A 5 -5.71 2.40 17.81
C ILE A 5 -5.79 0.94 17.36
N GLU A 6 -6.92 0.53 16.80
CA GLU A 6 -7.11 -0.81 16.25
C GLU A 6 -6.21 -1.06 15.04
N LEU A 7 -6.15 -0.11 14.11
CA LEU A 7 -5.24 -0.18 12.97
C LEU A 7 -3.77 -0.19 13.43
N TYR A 8 -3.42 0.64 14.41
CA TYR A 8 -2.06 0.65 14.99
C TYR A 8 -1.69 -0.71 15.60
N ARG A 9 -2.63 -1.35 16.31
CA ARG A 9 -2.43 -2.70 16.87
C ARG A 9 -2.20 -3.75 15.78
N LYS A 10 -2.94 -3.67 14.67
CA LYS A 10 -2.76 -4.55 13.51
C LYS A 10 -1.40 -4.32 12.83
N ALA A 11 -0.97 -3.06 12.69
CA ALA A 11 0.30 -2.67 12.09
C ALA A 11 1.54 -2.91 12.98
N PHE A 12 1.34 -3.29 14.25
CA PHE A 12 2.41 -3.38 15.22
C PHE A 12 3.56 -4.32 14.81
N PRO A 13 3.31 -5.51 14.23
CA PRO A 13 4.37 -6.39 13.75
C PRO A 13 5.25 -5.72 12.69
N GLU A 14 4.66 -5.03 11.72
CA GLU A 14 5.36 -4.34 10.63
C GLU A 14 6.13 -3.12 11.15
N ILE A 15 5.57 -2.42 12.14
CA ILE A 15 6.23 -1.29 12.81
C ILE A 15 7.47 -1.79 13.57
N LYS A 16 7.36 -2.90 14.29
CA LYS A 16 8.43 -3.43 15.14
C LYS A 16 9.52 -4.17 14.37
N HIS A 17 9.13 -4.98 13.38
CA HIS A 17 10.01 -5.92 12.70
C HIS A 17 10.24 -5.61 11.22
N GLY A 18 9.39 -4.77 10.62
CA GLY A 18 9.50 -4.41 9.22
C GLY A 18 10.64 -3.42 8.94
N ARG A 19 11.18 -3.51 7.72
CA ARG A 19 12.18 -2.58 7.19
C ARG A 19 11.49 -1.29 6.74
N SER A 20 12.10 -0.15 7.04
CA SER A 20 11.56 1.17 6.67
C SER A 20 12.15 1.70 5.38
N GLN A 21 11.29 2.30 4.56
CA GLN A 21 11.68 3.10 3.41
C GLN A 21 10.85 4.37 3.38
N ILE A 22 11.51 5.50 3.18
CA ILE A 22 10.86 6.77 2.93
C ILE A 22 10.84 6.99 1.41
N ARG A 23 9.68 7.30 0.88
CA ARG A 23 9.43 7.65 -0.52
C ARG A 23 8.74 9.01 -0.56
N GLY A 24 8.85 9.71 -1.68
CA GLY A 24 8.15 10.96 -1.88
C GLY A 24 9.03 12.03 -2.49
N ASP A 25 8.35 13.11 -2.87
CA ASP A 25 8.92 14.34 -3.35
C ASP A 25 8.45 15.45 -2.39
N ILE A 26 9.38 15.96 -1.58
CA ILE A 26 9.07 16.95 -0.51
C ILE A 26 9.62 18.36 -0.82
N GLY A 27 10.18 18.56 -2.02
CA GLY A 27 10.88 19.79 -2.40
C GLY A 27 12.12 20.08 -1.54
N PRO A 28 12.74 21.27 -1.70
CA PRO A 28 14.00 21.60 -1.03
C PRO A 28 13.83 22.08 0.43
N SER A 29 12.64 22.53 0.82
CA SER A 29 12.39 23.09 2.14
C SER A 29 11.77 22.08 3.10
N ARG A 30 12.45 21.81 4.22
CA ARG A 30 11.88 20.97 5.29
C ARG A 30 10.91 21.71 6.21
N ARG A 31 11.00 23.05 6.27
CA ARG A 31 10.10 23.88 7.12
C ARG A 31 8.75 24.15 6.44
N HIS A 32 8.74 24.14 5.11
CA HIS A 32 7.55 24.30 4.29
C HIS A 32 7.61 23.28 3.14
N PRO A 33 7.47 21.97 3.47
CA PRO A 33 7.54 20.92 2.48
C PRO A 33 6.46 21.11 1.42
N LYS A 34 6.77 20.71 0.19
CA LYS A 34 5.83 20.69 -0.93
C LYS A 34 5.79 19.31 -1.54
N GLY A 35 4.65 18.85 -2.03
CA GLY A 35 4.51 17.50 -2.59
C GLY A 35 3.98 16.48 -1.57
N TRP A 36 4.63 15.34 -1.43
CA TRP A 36 4.14 14.22 -0.62
C TRP A 36 5.27 13.36 -0.04
N GLN A 37 4.96 12.61 1.01
CA GLN A 37 5.84 11.62 1.63
C GLN A 37 5.07 10.36 2.00
N GLY A 38 5.63 9.21 1.62
CA GLY A 38 5.21 7.89 2.03
C GLY A 38 6.26 7.24 2.93
N VAL A 39 5.86 6.82 4.12
CA VAL A 39 6.66 5.94 4.99
C VAL A 39 6.13 4.52 4.82
N VAL A 40 6.93 3.66 4.21
CA VAL A 40 6.63 2.25 4.04
C VAL A 40 7.38 1.47 5.12
N ARG A 41 6.66 0.66 5.89
CA ARG A 41 7.25 -0.37 6.76
C ARG A 41 6.70 -1.72 6.36
N ALA A 42 7.57 -2.65 5.98
CA ALA A 42 7.14 -3.95 5.48
C ALA A 42 8.03 -5.10 5.99
N THR A 43 7.38 -6.23 6.26
CA THR A 43 8.00 -7.55 6.34
C THR A 43 8.00 -8.16 4.92
N ASP A 44 8.23 -9.47 4.78
CA ASP A 44 8.16 -10.14 3.48
C ASP A 44 6.72 -10.54 3.08
N GLU A 45 5.74 -10.36 3.99
CA GLU A 45 4.34 -10.77 3.80
C GLU A 45 3.34 -9.63 3.99
N GLU A 46 3.63 -8.68 4.87
CA GLU A 46 2.70 -7.62 5.25
C GLU A 46 3.43 -6.27 5.33
N GLY A 47 2.67 -5.19 5.24
CA GLY A 47 3.21 -3.85 5.34
C GLY A 47 2.19 -2.80 5.75
N VAL A 48 2.70 -1.73 6.34
CA VAL A 48 1.97 -0.50 6.60
C VAL A 48 2.58 0.63 5.79
N VAL A 49 1.73 1.41 5.12
CA VAL A 49 2.12 2.62 4.39
C VAL A 49 1.42 3.81 5.02
N ILE A 50 2.20 4.76 5.50
CA ILE A 50 1.73 6.04 6.01
C ILE A 50 2.00 7.08 4.93
N ILE A 51 0.98 7.85 4.56
CA ILE A 51 1.02 8.82 3.47
C ILE A 51 0.68 10.18 4.04
N HIS A 52 1.49 11.18 3.67
CA HIS A 52 1.28 12.57 3.97
C HIS A 52 1.45 13.38 2.69
N THR A 53 0.55 14.33 2.48
CA THR A 53 0.70 15.34 1.45
C THR A 53 0.93 16.70 2.10
N PHE A 54 1.63 17.56 1.39
CA PHE A 54 1.96 18.91 1.83
C PHE A 54 1.43 19.93 0.82
N GLY A 55 1.90 21.18 0.88
CA GLY A 55 1.48 22.19 -0.10
C GLY A 55 1.87 21.78 -1.53
N HIS A 56 1.03 22.07 -2.52
CA HIS A 56 1.29 21.70 -3.93
C HIS A 56 1.51 20.19 -4.15
N ALA A 57 0.80 19.34 -3.39
CA ALA A 57 0.79 17.91 -3.66
C ALA A 57 0.21 17.61 -5.05
N PRO A 58 0.79 16.68 -5.81
CA PRO A 58 0.16 16.21 -7.03
C PRO A 58 -1.13 15.46 -6.69
N GLU A 59 -2.14 15.58 -7.55
CA GLU A 59 -3.42 14.87 -7.40
C GLU A 59 -3.24 13.35 -7.44
N GLU A 60 -2.20 12.89 -8.13
CA GLU A 60 -1.87 11.49 -8.28
C GLU A 60 -0.37 11.22 -8.13
N TYR A 61 -0.02 10.13 -7.46
CA TYR A 61 1.35 9.62 -7.36
C TYR A 61 1.36 8.14 -7.01
N SER A 62 2.51 7.49 -7.24
CA SER A 62 2.72 6.08 -6.87
C SER A 62 3.81 5.91 -5.82
N ILE A 63 3.62 4.93 -4.95
CA ILE A 63 4.56 4.51 -3.92
C ILE A 63 4.96 3.07 -4.23
N ARG A 64 6.17 2.89 -4.77
CA ARG A 64 6.74 1.56 -4.94
C ARG A 64 7.14 0.98 -3.59
N ARG A 65 6.67 -0.23 -3.30
CA ARG A 65 7.02 -0.99 -2.11
C ARG A 65 7.99 -2.12 -2.47
N PRO A 66 8.99 -2.42 -1.63
CA PRO A 66 9.89 -3.53 -1.88
C PRO A 66 9.20 -4.88 -1.61
N GLY A 67 9.42 -5.86 -2.49
CA GLY A 67 9.35 -7.28 -2.14
C GLY A 67 8.19 -8.09 -2.70
N PHE A 68 7.00 -7.53 -2.93
CA PHE A 68 5.87 -8.33 -3.40
C PHE A 68 4.69 -7.52 -3.95
N GLY A 69 3.92 -8.17 -4.83
CA GLY A 69 2.58 -7.71 -5.17
C GLY A 69 1.63 -7.85 -3.99
N SER A 70 0.90 -6.79 -3.66
CA SER A 70 0.04 -6.74 -2.47
C SER A 70 -1.36 -6.20 -2.77
N GLN A 71 -2.28 -6.46 -1.85
CA GLN A 71 -3.62 -5.89 -1.84
C GLN A 71 -3.80 -5.03 -0.59
N VAL A 72 -4.65 -4.00 -0.68
CA VAL A 72 -5.10 -3.23 0.48
C VAL A 72 -6.02 -4.10 1.32
N VAL A 73 -5.67 -4.27 2.59
CA VAL A 73 -6.50 -4.97 3.57
C VAL A 73 -7.35 -4.00 4.35
N GLU A 74 -6.79 -2.83 4.67
CA GLU A 74 -7.47 -1.81 5.48
C GLU A 74 -6.91 -0.43 5.16
N ALA A 75 -7.78 0.58 5.19
CA ALA A 75 -7.44 1.99 5.03
C ALA A 75 -8.21 2.81 6.06
N LEU A 76 -7.55 3.81 6.66
CA LEU A 76 -8.12 4.54 7.79
C LEU A 76 -8.87 5.83 7.39
N ILE A 77 -8.46 6.47 6.29
CA ILE A 77 -8.82 7.86 5.94
C ILE A 77 -9.36 7.86 4.49
N PRO A 78 -10.21 8.81 4.05
CA PRO A 78 -10.87 8.72 2.73
C PRO A 78 -9.98 8.96 1.50
N LEU A 79 -8.65 9.10 1.62
CA LEU A 79 -7.80 9.26 0.44
C LEU A 79 -7.78 7.97 -0.39
N ALA A 80 -8.15 8.08 -1.66
CA ALA A 80 -8.31 6.93 -2.55
C ALA A 80 -6.95 6.27 -2.83
N VAL A 81 -6.88 4.97 -2.56
CA VAL A 81 -5.68 4.14 -2.74
C VAL A 81 -6.03 2.86 -3.48
N SER A 82 -5.17 2.47 -4.41
CA SER A 82 -5.28 1.20 -5.13
C SER A 82 -3.91 0.53 -5.26
N THR A 83 -3.89 -0.77 -5.48
CA THR A 83 -2.65 -1.55 -5.65
C THR A 83 -2.54 -2.08 -7.07
N GLN A 84 -1.36 -1.92 -7.68
CA GLN A 84 -1.01 -2.54 -8.96
C GLN A 84 0.35 -3.20 -8.81
N GLY A 85 0.38 -4.53 -8.68
CA GLY A 85 1.61 -5.24 -8.37
C GLY A 85 2.21 -4.74 -7.04
N ASP A 86 3.48 -4.34 -7.07
CA ASP A 86 4.24 -3.82 -5.93
C ASP A 86 4.05 -2.30 -5.70
N GLU A 87 3.22 -1.63 -6.50
CA GLU A 87 2.93 -0.21 -6.37
C GLU A 87 1.62 0.06 -5.62
N LEU A 88 1.62 1.11 -4.79
CA LEU A 88 0.41 1.77 -4.28
C LEU A 88 0.18 3.02 -5.13
N ARG A 89 -0.97 3.14 -5.77
CA ARG A 89 -1.38 4.36 -6.47
C ARG A 89 -2.33 5.15 -5.59
N VAL A 90 -2.01 6.42 -5.40
CA VAL A 90 -2.83 7.39 -4.66
C VAL A 90 -3.44 8.34 -5.68
N THR A 91 -4.73 8.61 -5.57
CA THR A 91 -5.48 9.47 -6.51
C THR A 91 -6.39 10.43 -5.75
N GLY A 92 -6.68 11.59 -6.34
CA GLY A 92 -7.54 12.60 -5.73
C GLY A 92 -6.93 13.23 -4.48
N ALA A 93 -5.60 13.27 -4.40
CA ALA A 93 -4.90 13.87 -3.27
C ALA A 93 -4.94 15.40 -3.36
N SER A 94 -5.10 16.04 -2.21
CA SER A 94 -5.05 17.49 -2.04
C SER A 94 -3.96 17.89 -1.05
N ALA A 95 -3.79 19.18 -0.78
CA ALA A 95 -2.82 19.63 0.21
C ALA A 95 -3.26 19.25 1.62
N PHE A 96 -2.33 18.68 2.40
CA PHE A 96 -2.53 18.31 3.80
C PHE A 96 -3.48 17.13 4.05
N ASP A 97 -3.70 16.29 3.04
CA ASP A 97 -4.26 14.97 3.19
C ASP A 97 -3.27 13.98 3.82
N ASN A 98 -3.83 12.92 4.40
CA ASN A 98 -3.08 11.79 4.90
C ASN A 98 -3.85 10.48 4.68
N GLN A 99 -3.12 9.37 4.81
CA GLN A 99 -3.70 8.03 4.74
C GLN A 99 -2.81 7.04 5.48
N ILE A 100 -3.43 6.02 6.06
CA ILE A 100 -2.70 4.85 6.56
C ILE A 100 -3.33 3.63 5.91
N VAL A 101 -2.48 2.84 5.25
CA VAL A 101 -2.90 1.63 4.52
C VAL A 101 -2.16 0.43 5.10
N LEU A 102 -2.92 -0.61 5.45
CA LEU A 102 -2.39 -1.94 5.67
C LEU A 102 -2.47 -2.72 4.36
N VAL A 103 -1.34 -3.32 3.97
CA VAL A 103 -1.24 -4.13 2.76
C VAL A 103 -0.73 -5.52 3.11
N LYS A 104 -1.21 -6.52 2.35
CA LYS A 104 -0.78 -7.91 2.50
C LYS A 104 -0.43 -8.50 1.15
N LYS A 105 0.60 -9.33 1.12
CA LYS A 105 1.05 -10.06 -0.07
C LYS A 105 -0.11 -10.82 -0.69
N VAL A 106 -0.25 -10.68 -2.01
CA VAL A 106 -1.19 -11.48 -2.77
C VAL A 106 -0.65 -12.91 -2.78
N SER A 107 -1.36 -13.82 -2.12
CA SER A 107 -1.10 -15.25 -2.25
C SER A 107 -1.41 -15.66 -3.69
N LEU A 108 -0.43 -16.25 -4.37
CA LEU A 108 -0.70 -17.11 -5.51
C LEU A 108 -1.40 -18.35 -4.96
N GLN A 109 -2.69 -18.25 -4.64
CA GLN A 109 -3.50 -19.47 -4.64
C GLN A 109 -3.39 -20.00 -6.06
N SER A 110 -2.84 -21.21 -6.17
CA SER A 110 -2.77 -22.01 -7.38
C SER A 110 -4.06 -21.77 -8.15
N ARG A 111 -3.96 -21.11 -9.31
CA ARG A 111 -4.99 -21.24 -10.33
C ARG A 111 -4.92 -22.70 -10.76
N GLY A 112 -5.55 -23.56 -9.96
CA GLY A 112 -5.96 -24.88 -10.36
C GLY A 112 -6.95 -24.65 -11.49
N VAL A 113 -6.43 -24.46 -12.69
CA VAL A 113 -7.16 -24.72 -13.91
C VAL A 113 -7.51 -26.19 -13.81
N LYS A 114 -8.73 -26.49 -13.35
CA LYS A 114 -9.35 -27.76 -13.64
C LYS A 114 -9.52 -27.75 -15.16
N ILE A 115 -8.57 -28.34 -15.87
CA ILE A 115 -8.80 -28.78 -17.24
C ILE A 115 -9.84 -29.89 -17.08
N PRO A 116 -11.09 -29.75 -17.58
CA PRO A 116 -11.95 -30.90 -17.68
C PRO A 116 -11.26 -31.89 -18.63
N MET A 117 -10.81 -32.99 -18.03
CA MET A 117 -10.36 -34.17 -18.72
C MET A 117 -11.58 -34.79 -19.39
N SER A 118 -11.73 -34.54 -20.69
CA SER A 118 -12.49 -35.40 -21.59
C SER A 118 -11.57 -35.79 -22.74
N LEU A 119 -10.69 -36.75 -22.45
CA LEU A 119 -10.36 -37.78 -23.42
C LEU A 119 -11.58 -38.69 -23.52
N ASN A 120 -12.36 -38.56 -24.58
CA ASN A 120 -13.09 -39.70 -25.12
C ASN A 120 -12.52 -39.95 -26.51
N LEU A 121 -11.57 -40.89 -26.53
CA LEU A 121 -11.30 -41.72 -27.68
C LEU A 121 -12.38 -42.80 -27.64
N GLU A 122 -13.33 -42.81 -28.58
CA GLU A 122 -13.99 -44.04 -29.00
C GLU A 122 -14.30 -43.96 -30.50
N ALA A 123 -13.81 -45.01 -31.19
CA ALA A 123 -14.10 -45.53 -32.52
C ALA A 123 -13.81 -44.66 -33.76
#